data_AF-A0A524MZ71-F1
#
_entry.id   AF-A0A524MZ71-F1
#
_cell.length_a   1.000
_cell.length_b   1.000
_cell.length_c   1.000
_cell.angle_alpha   90.00
_cell.angle_beta   90.00
_cell.angle_gamma   90.00
#
_symmetry.space_group_name_H-M   'P 1'
#
loop_
_entity.id
_entity.type
_entity.pdbx_description
1 polymer ?
#
loop_
_entity_poly.entity_id
_entity_poly.type
_entity_poly.pdbx_seq_one_letter_code
_entity_poly.pdbx_strand_id
1 'polypeptide(L)' 'MRILVVEDDKRLAATIRRGLEAEGFSVDNALNGEDGVWLATENAYDAIVLDIM' A
#
# COMPACT_ATOMS: atom_id res chain seq x y z
N MET A 1 6.94 11.14 -2.45
CA MET A 1 5.76 10.50 -3.06
C MET A 1 5.20 9.48 -2.09
N ARG A 2 3.87 9.42 -1.93
CA ARG A 2 3.17 8.53 -1.02
C ARG A 2 2.46 7.43 -1.81
N ILE A 3 2.69 6.18 -1.42
CA ILE A 3 2.15 5.00 -2.10
C ILE A 3 1.28 4.22 -1.11
N LEU A 4 0.10 3.79 -1.55
CA LEU A 4 -0.72 2.83 -0.83
C LEU A 4 -0.52 1.43 -1.40
N VAL A 5 -0.22 0.46 -0.56
CA VAL A 5 -0.17 -0.97 -0.92
C VAL A 5 -1.37 -1.68 -0.30
N VAL A 6 -2.22 -2.29 -1.11
CA VAL A 6 -3.36 -3.09 -0.68
C VAL A 6 -3.07 -4.54 -1.05
N GLU A 7 -2.76 -5.35 -0.03
CA GLU A 7 -2.22 -6.70 -0.17
C GLU A 7 -2.57 -7.50 1.10
N ASP A 8 -3.26 -8.63 0.96
CA ASP A 8 -3.74 -9.43 2.10
C ASP A 8 -2.66 -10.40 2.63
N ASP A 9 -1.68 -10.78 1.81
CA ASP A 9 -0.49 -11.50 2.27
C ASP A 9 0.48 -10.54 2.98
N LYS A 10 0.51 -10.65 4.31
CA LYS A 10 1.37 -9.86 5.19
C LYS A 10 2.86 -9.93 4.84
N ARG A 11 3.36 -11.06 4.33
CA ARG A 11 4.78 -11.22 3.96
C ARG A 11 5.06 -10.52 2.65
N LEU A 12 4.16 -10.64 1.67
CA LEU A 12 4.28 -9.94 0.40
C LEU A 12 4.18 -8.43 0.62
N ALA A 13 3.17 -7.96 1.35
CA ALA A 13 2.99 -6.56 1.72
C ALA A 13 4.23 -5.97 2.41
N ALA A 14 4.82 -6.70 3.36
CA ALA A 14 6.04 -6.27 4.04
C ALA A 14 7.25 -6.19 3.11
N THR A 15 7.34 -7.10 2.13
CA THR A 15 8.44 -7.12 1.14
C THR A 15 8.33 -5.93 0.19
N ILE A 16 7.12 -5.69 -0.36
CA ILE A 16 6.83 -4.55 -1.23
C ILE A 16 7.09 -3.23 -0.50
N ARG A 17 6.56 -3.09 0.73
CA ARG A 17 6.76 -1.91 1.56
C ARG A 17 8.24 -1.61 1.79
N ARG A 18 9.05 -2.60 2.19
CA ARG A 18 10.49 -2.41 2.40
C ARG A 18 11.22 -2.00 1.13
N GLY A 19 10.87 -2.58 -0.02
CA GLY A 19 11.47 -2.22 -1.30
C GLY A 19 11.18 -0.76 -1.68
N LEU A 20 9.91 -0.35 -1.57
CA LEU A 20 9.50 1.03 -1.86
C LEU A 20 10.07 2.04 -0.86
N GLU A 21 10.10 1.71 0.43
CA GLU A 21 10.72 2.57 1.44
C GLU A 21 12.23 2.74 1.23
N ALA A 22 12.93 1.70 0.76
CA ALA A 22 14.35 1.77 0.42
C ALA A 22 14.66 2.73 -0.74
N GLU A 23 13.71 2.91 -1.66
CA GLU A 23 13.78 3.89 -2.76
C GLU A 23 13.34 5.30 -2.32
N GLY A 24 13.01 5.51 -1.03
CA GLY A 24 12.64 6.80 -0.46
C GLY A 24 11.16 7.17 -0.57
N PHE A 25 10.30 6.21 -0.90
CA PHE A 25 8.84 6.42 -0.88
C PHE A 25 8.28 6.33 0.54
N SER A 26 7.25 7.13 0.83
CA SER A 26 6.41 6.94 2.02
C SER A 26 5.32 5.94 1.69
N VAL A 27 5.22 4.85 2.45
CA VAL A 27 4.35 3.72 2.08
C VAL A 27 3.40 3.39 3.23
N ASP A 28 2.11 3.44 2.93
CA ASP A 28 1.08 2.88 3.80
C ASP A 28 0.64 1.52 3.27
N ASN A 29 0.17 0.65 4.16
CA ASN A 29 -0.33 -0.67 3.79
C ASN A 29 -1.74 -0.89 4.33
N ALA A 30 -2.59 -1.51 3.52
CA ALA A 30 -3.88 -2.07 3.89
C ALA A 30 -3.86 -3.59 3.68
N LEU A 31 -4.45 -4.36 4.59
CA LEU A 31 -4.47 -5.83 4.52
C LEU A 31 -5.79 -6.39 3.97
N ASN A 32 -6.68 -5.51 3.50
CA ASN A 32 -7.96 -5.87 2.91
C ASN A 32 -8.48 -4.68 2.09
N GLY A 33 -9.52 -4.94 1.28
CA GLY A 33 -10.12 -3.93 0.41
C GLY A 33 -10.85 -2.81 1.13
N GLU A 34 -11.51 -3.08 2.27
CA GLU A 34 -12.26 -2.05 3.02
C GLU A 34 -11.31 -0.97 3.57
N ASP A 35 -10.24 -1.38 4.22
CA ASP A 35 -9.18 -0.48 4.71
C ASP A 35 -8.49 0.23 3.55
N GLY A 36 -8.27 -0.49 2.43
CA GLY A 36 -7.65 0.07 1.22
C GLY A 36 -8.49 1.20 0.61
N VAL A 37 -9.80 0.98 0.48
CA VAL A 37 -10.75 1.99 0.00
C VAL A 37 -10.79 3.18 0.95
N TRP A 38 -10.94 2.94 2.25
CA TRP A 38 -10.99 4.01 3.25
C TRP A 38 -9.72 4.86 3.22
N LEU A 39 -8.54 4.24 3.18
CA LEU A 39 -7.27 4.96 3.08
C LEU A 39 -7.19 5.78 1.78
N ALA A 40 -7.53 5.19 0.64
CA ALA A 40 -7.48 5.83 -0.66
C ALA A 40 -8.44 7.02 -0.80
N THR A 41 -9.55 7.04 -0.04
CA THR A 41 -10.50 8.15 -0.04
C THR A 41 -10.15 9.25 0.97
N GLU A 42 -9.53 8.89 2.11
CA GLU A 42 -9.17 9.85 3.16
C GLU A 42 -7.79 10.51 2.95
N ASN A 43 -6.94 9.91 2.12
CA ASN A 43 -5.58 10.39 1.87
C ASN A 43 -5.32 10.57 0.38
N ALA A 44 -4.48 11.56 0.05
CA ALA A 44 -3.92 11.66 -1.29
C ALA A 44 -2.72 10.72 -1.43
N TYR A 45 -2.77 9.84 -2.42
CA TYR A 45 -1.68 8.97 -2.83
C TYR A 45 -1.27 9.27 -4.27
N ASP A 46 0.02 9.18 -4.55
CA ASP A 46 0.56 9.36 -5.91
C ASP A 46 0.43 8.07 -6.74
N ALA A 47 0.37 6.93 -6.07
CA ALA A 47 0.15 5.62 -6.67
C ALA A 47 -0.50 4.65 -5.67
N ILE A 48 -1.23 3.67 -6.21
CA ILE A 48 -1.80 2.56 -5.45
C ILE A 48 -1.34 1.25 -6.09
N VAL A 49 -0.77 0.37 -5.29
CA VAL A 49 -0.47 -1.02 -5.66
C VAL A 49 -1.59 -1.87 -5.08
N LEU A 50 -2.39 -2.48 -5.95
CA LEU A 50 -3.58 -3.23 -5.56
C LEU A 50 -3.44 -4.68 -6.00
N ASP A 51 -3.53 -5.60 -5.05
CA ASP A 51 -3.75 -7.01 -5.37
C ASP A 51 -5.20 -7.26 -5.79
N ILE A 52 -5.39 -8.08 -6.82
CA ILE A 52 -6.69 -8.36 -7.48
C ILE A 52 -7.18 -9.79 -7.24
N MET A 53 -6.45 -10.59 -6.46
CA MET A 53 -6.73 -12.01 -6.21
C MET A 53 -7.84 -12.25 -5.18
#